data_AF-A0A1J5QIC3-F1
#
_entry.id   AF-A0A1J5QIC3-F1
#
_cell.length_a   1.000
_cell.length_b   1.000
_cell.length_c   1.000
_cell.angle_alpha   90.00
_cell.angle_beta   90.00
_cell.angle_gamma   90.00
#
_symmetry.space_group_name_H-M   'P 1'
#
loop_
_entity.id
_entity.type
_entity.pdbx_description
1 polymer ?
#
loop_
_entity_poly.entity_id
_entity_poly.type
_entity_poly.pdbx_seq_one_letter_code
_entity_poly.pdbx_strand_id
1 'polypeptide(L)'
;MSTSFTSQAIATAFDRRNGVLRLLATTPLGRGGLLAGKVLGVLAVEVVQVVVIGAVALGLGWHPVATGAAVAVVGILLGTAAFTALALLLAGTLRAEGVLALANLVLVLLAVAGGIVVPASRLPGALAHLALLLPSGALGECLRGALMHGTLPIASVIVLVAWTAAFAWGAGRLFRWQ
;
A
#
# COMPACT_ATOMS: atom_id res chain seq x y z
N MET A 1 -3.36 -1.08 -2.82
CA MET A 1 -2.17 -1.27 -3.69
C MET A 1 -2.12 -0.27 -4.84
N SER A 2 -3.00 -0.33 -5.86
CA SER A 2 -2.86 0.58 -7.02
C SER A 2 -2.94 2.07 -6.65
N THR A 3 -3.91 2.45 -5.82
CA THR A 3 -4.08 3.82 -5.32
C THR A 3 -2.92 4.24 -4.41
N SER A 4 -2.65 3.43 -3.38
CA SER A 4 -1.66 3.71 -2.33
C SER A 4 -0.21 3.64 -2.79
N PHE A 5 0.10 2.88 -3.85
CA PHE A 5 1.44 2.74 -4.38
C PHE A 5 1.64 3.50 -5.70
N THR A 6 1.10 2.98 -6.81
CA THR A 6 1.40 3.47 -8.17
C THR A 6 0.93 4.90 -8.39
N SER A 7 -0.35 5.19 -8.12
CA SER A 7 -0.90 6.55 -8.31
C SER A 7 -0.16 7.55 -7.42
N GLN A 8 0.08 7.18 -6.17
CA GLN A 8 0.78 8.02 -5.20
C GLN A 8 2.24 8.28 -5.58
N ALA A 9 2.96 7.26 -6.04
CA ALA A 9 4.37 7.36 -6.44
C ALA A 9 4.52 8.27 -7.66
N ILE A 10 3.70 8.04 -8.69
CA ILE A 10 3.72 8.80 -9.93
C ILE A 10 3.36 10.26 -9.65
N ALA A 11 2.21 10.52 -9.02
CA ALA A 11 1.77 11.88 -8.71
C ALA A 11 2.83 12.64 -7.91
N THR A 12 3.41 12.01 -6.88
CA THR A 12 4.43 12.66 -6.04
C THR A 12 5.73 12.92 -6.81
N ALA A 13 6.14 12.03 -7.71
CA ALA A 13 7.33 12.23 -8.53
C ALA A 13 7.15 13.37 -9.54
N PHE A 14 5.96 13.51 -10.12
CA PHE A 14 5.61 14.62 -11.01
C PHE A 14 5.44 15.94 -10.26
N ASP A 15 4.82 15.95 -9.08
CA ASP A 15 4.73 17.13 -8.22
C ASP A 15 6.12 17.68 -7.86
N ARG A 16 7.08 16.77 -7.60
CA ARG A 16 8.49 17.15 -7.37
C ARG A 16 9.10 17.76 -8.62
N ARG A 17 8.98 17.09 -9.77
CA ARG A 17 9.52 17.56 -11.06
C ARG A 17 8.99 18.95 -11.43
N ASN A 18 7.70 19.19 -11.20
CA ASN A 18 7.03 20.45 -11.54
C ASN A 18 7.25 21.56 -10.50
N GLY A 19 8.02 21.32 -9.44
CA GLY A 19 8.28 22.31 -8.39
C GLY A 19 7.06 22.62 -7.51
N VAL A 20 5.95 21.88 -7.65
CA VAL A 20 4.72 22.07 -6.86
C VAL A 20 5.01 21.90 -5.38
N LEU A 21 5.90 20.98 -5.02
CA LEU A 21 6.33 20.79 -3.64
C LEU A 21 7.04 22.03 -3.06
N ARG A 22 7.72 22.84 -3.89
CA ARG A 22 8.37 24.09 -3.44
C ARG A 22 7.33 25.20 -3.22
N LEU A 23 6.32 25.30 -4.08
CA LEU A 23 5.21 26.24 -3.94
C LEU A 23 4.32 25.91 -2.74
N LEU A 24 4.06 24.63 -2.49
CA LEU A 24 3.27 24.21 -1.35
C LEU A 24 4.05 24.34 -0.02
N ALA A 25 5.39 24.28 -0.06
CA ALA A 25 6.22 24.53 1.12
C ALA A 25 6.18 26.00 1.60
N THR A 26 5.74 26.95 0.76
CA THR A 26 5.55 28.35 1.17
C THR A 26 4.16 28.61 1.77
N THR A 27 3.29 27.60 1.83
CA THR A 27 1.98 27.68 2.50
C THR A 27 2.10 27.31 3.99
N PRO A 28 1.16 27.73 4.86
CA PRO A 28 1.17 27.38 6.29
C PRO A 28 1.08 25.87 6.59
N LEU A 29 0.84 25.02 5.59
CA LEU A 29 0.83 23.56 5.75
C LEU A 29 2.23 22.97 6.04
N GLY A 30 3.30 23.63 5.57
CA GLY A 30 4.66 23.10 5.66
C GLY A 30 4.84 21.73 5.00
N ARG A 31 5.94 21.03 5.30
CA ARG A 31 6.22 19.69 4.73
C ARG A 31 5.34 18.59 5.35
N GLY A 32 5.02 18.72 6.63
CA GLY A 32 4.20 17.76 7.38
C GLY A 32 2.73 17.75 6.95
N GLY A 33 2.12 18.93 6.77
CA GLY A 33 0.73 19.04 6.33
C GLY A 33 0.52 18.53 4.89
N LEU A 34 1.51 18.72 4.03
CA LEU A 34 1.53 18.20 2.66
C LEU A 34 1.52 16.66 2.63
N LEU A 35 2.34 16.03 3.46
CA LEU A 35 2.40 14.58 3.60
C LEU A 35 1.10 14.02 4.19
N ALA A 36 0.59 14.66 5.25
CA ALA A 36 -0.66 14.28 5.88
C ALA A 36 -1.84 14.38 4.89
N GLY A 37 -1.91 15.46 4.10
CA GLY A 37 -2.95 15.64 3.09
C GLY A 37 -2.92 14.56 2.01
N LYS A 38 -1.73 14.17 1.54
CA LYS A 38 -1.58 13.06 0.57
C LYS A 38 -2.05 11.73 1.16
N VAL A 39 -1.65 11.42 2.40
CA VAL A 39 -2.08 10.19 3.09
C VAL A 39 -3.61 10.19 3.28
N LEU A 40 -4.19 11.30 3.73
CA LEU A 40 -5.64 11.43 3.89
C LEU A 40 -6.39 11.29 2.57
N GLY A 41 -5.85 11.83 1.48
CA GLY A 41 -6.43 11.67 0.14
C GLY A 41 -6.47 10.21 -0.31
N VAL A 42 -5.37 9.47 -0.11
CA VAL A 42 -5.32 8.02 -0.38
C VAL A 42 -6.33 7.27 0.47
N LEU A 43 -6.38 7.55 1.77
CA LEU A 43 -7.32 6.90 2.69
C LEU A 43 -8.78 7.18 2.31
N ALA A 44 -9.12 8.40 1.91
CA ALA A 44 -10.47 8.74 1.47
C ALA A 44 -10.88 7.92 0.23
N VAL A 45 -9.99 7.81 -0.76
CA VAL A 45 -10.24 6.98 -1.95
C VAL A 45 -10.36 5.50 -1.57
N GLU A 46 -9.52 5.00 -0.67
CA GLU A 46 -9.59 3.61 -0.21
C GLU A 46 -10.89 3.31 0.53
N VAL A 47 -11.39 4.23 1.37
CA VAL A 47 -12.70 4.09 2.03
C VAL A 47 -13.81 3.96 0.98
N VAL A 48 -13.83 4.83 -0.03
CA VAL A 48 -14.82 4.75 -1.12
C VAL A 48 -14.70 3.41 -1.86
N GLN A 49 -13.48 2.97 -2.17
CA GLN A 49 -13.23 1.68 -2.84
C GLN A 49 -13.75 0.49 -2.01
N VAL A 50 -13.47 0.47 -0.71
CA VAL A 50 -13.92 -0.60 0.20
C VAL A 50 -15.44 -0.63 0.29
N VAL A 51 -16.09 0.53 0.42
CA VAL A 51 -17.56 0.62 0.50
C VAL A 51 -18.20 0.12 -0.80
N VAL A 52 -17.72 0.59 -1.95
CA VAL A 52 -18.28 0.20 -3.26
C VAL A 52 -18.08 -1.29 -3.51
N ILE A 53 -16.86 -1.81 -3.33
CA ILE A 53 -16.55 -3.23 -3.56
C ILE A 53 -17.31 -4.11 -2.56
N GLY A 54 -17.38 -3.70 -1.29
CA GLY A 54 -18.10 -4.41 -0.24
C GLY A 54 -19.60 -4.49 -0.52
N ALA A 55 -20.23 -3.38 -0.92
CA ALA A 55 -21.65 -3.34 -1.26
C ALA A 55 -21.98 -4.26 -2.45
N VAL A 56 -21.16 -4.24 -3.51
CA VAL A 56 -21.32 -5.14 -4.65
C VAL A 56 -21.15 -6.60 -4.23
N ALA A 57 -20.12 -6.91 -3.44
CA ALA A 57 -19.87 -8.27 -2.97
C ALA A 57 -21.04 -8.81 -2.12
N LEU A 58 -21.58 -7.99 -1.21
CA LEU A 58 -22.77 -8.34 -0.43
C LEU A 58 -23.99 -8.60 -1.34
N GLY A 59 -24.18 -7.77 -2.36
CA GLY A 59 -25.23 -7.95 -3.37
C GLY A 59 -25.09 -9.24 -4.20
N LEU A 60 -23.86 -9.75 -4.35
CA LEU A 60 -23.55 -11.03 -5.00
C LEU A 60 -23.62 -12.24 -4.06
N GLY A 61 -24.06 -12.06 -2.81
CA GLY A 61 -24.21 -13.15 -1.84
C GLY A 61 -22.94 -13.48 -1.04
N TRP A 62 -21.99 -12.54 -0.95
CA TRP A 62 -20.84 -12.68 -0.05
C TRP A 62 -21.27 -12.56 1.42
N HIS A 63 -20.84 -13.51 2.26
CA HIS A 63 -21.15 -13.54 3.69
C HIS A 63 -19.86 -13.39 4.52
N PRO A 64 -19.38 -12.16 4.76
CA PRO A 64 -18.23 -11.93 5.61
C PRO A 64 -18.56 -12.17 7.09
N VAL A 65 -17.56 -12.58 7.86
CA VAL A 65 -17.65 -12.58 9.32
C VAL A 65 -17.76 -11.12 9.79
N ALA A 66 -18.78 -10.79 10.59
CA ALA A 66 -19.04 -9.40 11.02
C ALA A 66 -17.85 -8.78 11.79
N THR A 67 -17.17 -9.57 12.63
CA THR A 67 -15.93 -9.16 13.32
C THR A 67 -14.76 -9.02 12.34
N GLY A 68 -14.78 -9.78 11.24
CA GLY A 68 -13.77 -9.76 10.20
C GLY A 68 -13.66 -8.44 9.46
N ALA A 69 -14.74 -7.66 9.35
CA ALA A 69 -14.70 -6.35 8.72
C ALA A 69 -13.84 -5.35 9.52
N ALA A 70 -14.01 -5.29 10.84
CA ALA A 70 -13.21 -4.41 11.71
C ALA A 70 -11.73 -4.82 11.72
N VAL A 71 -11.47 -6.13 11.75
CA VAL A 71 -10.12 -6.71 11.70
C VAL A 71 -9.47 -6.41 10.33
N ALA A 72 -10.23 -6.47 9.23
CA ALA A 72 -9.71 -6.18 7.89
C ALA A 72 -9.24 -4.72 7.74
N VAL A 73 -9.88 -3.76 8.44
CA VAL A 73 -9.46 -2.35 8.43
C VAL A 73 -8.01 -2.21 8.90
N VAL A 74 -7.60 -2.93 9.93
CA VAL A 74 -6.22 -2.90 10.43
C VAL A 74 -5.24 -3.42 9.36
N GLY A 75 -5.59 -4.52 8.68
CA GLY A 75 -4.80 -5.05 7.57
C GLY A 75 -4.68 -4.06 6.40
N ILE A 76 -5.78 -3.40 6.04
CA ILE A 76 -5.82 -2.37 5.00
C ILE A 76 -4.89 -1.21 5.39
N LEU A 77 -5.04 -0.65 6.59
CA LEU A 77 -4.22 0.47 7.06
C LEU A 77 -2.72 0.14 7.05
N LEU A 78 -2.34 -1.04 7.52
CA LEU A 78 -0.94 -1.51 7.50
C LEU A 78 -0.42 -1.68 6.06
N GLY A 79 -1.23 -2.27 5.18
CA GLY A 79 -0.91 -2.38 3.76
C GLY A 79 -0.72 -1.00 3.12
N THR A 80 -1.67 -0.10 3.32
CA THR A 80 -1.64 1.27 2.82
C THR A 80 -0.41 2.01 3.31
N ALA A 81 -0.05 1.88 4.59
CA ALA A 81 1.17 2.46 5.14
C ALA A 81 2.43 1.92 4.45
N ALA A 82 2.54 0.60 4.29
CA ALA A 82 3.69 -0.03 3.61
C ALA A 82 3.83 0.43 2.15
N PHE A 83 2.72 0.43 1.40
CA PHE A 83 2.70 0.81 -0.01
C PHE A 83 2.91 2.30 -0.23
N THR A 84 2.39 3.14 0.66
CA THR A 84 2.61 4.59 0.63
C THR A 84 4.06 4.92 0.96
N ALA A 85 4.65 4.26 1.96
CA ALA A 85 6.06 4.43 2.30
C ALA A 85 6.97 4.03 1.12
N LEU A 86 6.66 2.93 0.44
CA LEU A 86 7.36 2.51 -0.78
C LEU A 86 7.19 3.52 -1.92
N ALA A 87 5.97 4.06 -2.10
CA ALA A 87 5.70 5.09 -3.10
C ALA A 87 6.54 6.35 -2.88
N LEU A 88 6.62 6.81 -1.63
CA LEU A 88 7.41 7.99 -1.24
C LEU A 88 8.91 7.73 -1.39
N LEU A 89 9.38 6.53 -1.05
CA LEU A 89 10.78 6.13 -1.27
C LEU A 89 11.14 6.20 -2.76
N LEU A 90 10.33 5.63 -3.65
CA LEU A 90 10.58 5.68 -5.09
C LEU A 90 10.51 7.11 -5.64
N ALA A 91 9.47 7.86 -5.26
CA ALA A 91 9.27 9.24 -5.68
C ALA A 91 10.40 10.17 -5.22
N GLY A 92 10.98 9.92 -4.04
CA GLY A 92 12.09 10.69 -3.48
C GLY A 92 13.45 10.36 -4.09
N THR A 93 13.64 9.15 -4.62
CA THR A 93 14.94 8.64 -5.08
C THR A 93 15.13 8.69 -6.60
N LEU A 94 14.07 8.49 -7.38
CA LEU A 94 14.15 8.34 -8.84
C LEU A 94 13.52 9.51 -9.60
N ARG A 95 13.95 9.72 -10.85
CA ARG A 95 13.30 10.68 -11.77
C ARG A 95 11.86 10.25 -12.08
N ALA A 96 10.98 11.20 -12.41
CA ALA A 96 9.56 10.93 -12.63
C ALA A 96 9.30 9.85 -13.68
N GLU A 97 10.07 9.86 -14.77
CA GLU A 97 10.02 8.85 -15.83
C GLU A 97 10.41 7.46 -15.31
N GLY A 98 11.45 7.41 -14.46
CA GLY A 98 11.90 6.16 -13.82
C GLY A 98 10.88 5.63 -12.81
N VAL A 99 10.23 6.52 -12.04
CA VAL A 99 9.15 6.14 -11.12
C VAL A 99 7.96 5.58 -11.88
N LEU A 100 7.58 6.17 -13.01
CA LEU A 100 6.47 5.70 -13.83
C LEU A 100 6.69 4.26 -14.31
N ALA A 101 7.88 3.97 -14.86
CA ALA A 101 8.22 2.62 -15.30
C ALA A 101 8.32 1.65 -14.12
N LEU A 102 9.08 2.01 -13.08
CA LEU A 102 9.36 1.11 -11.96
C LEU A 102 8.14 0.85 -11.09
N ALA A 103 7.29 1.85 -10.83
CA ALA A 103 6.10 1.66 -10.01
C ALA A 103 5.13 0.67 -10.66
N ASN A 104 4.93 0.76 -11.99
CA ASN A 104 4.11 -0.22 -12.70
C ASN A 104 4.74 -1.62 -12.72
N LEU A 105 6.06 -1.71 -12.95
CA LEU A 105 6.77 -2.99 -12.92
C LEU A 105 6.66 -3.65 -11.54
N VAL A 106 6.94 -2.90 -10.47
CA VAL A 106 6.84 -3.37 -9.09
C VAL A 106 5.40 -3.76 -8.75
N LEU A 107 4.40 -3.00 -9.19
CA LEU A 107 2.99 -3.36 -9.00
C LEU A 107 2.68 -4.73 -9.60
N VAL A 108 3.08 -4.96 -10.86
CA VAL A 108 2.85 -6.24 -11.55
C VAL A 108 3.58 -7.38 -10.84
N LEU A 109 4.86 -7.19 -10.50
CA LEU A 109 5.65 -8.20 -9.79
C LEU A 109 5.02 -8.53 -8.43
N LEU A 110 4.61 -7.53 -7.66
CA LEU A 110 3.99 -7.73 -6.36
C LEU A 110 2.59 -8.33 -6.46
N ALA A 111 1.84 -8.05 -7.52
CA ALA A 111 0.52 -8.66 -7.76
C ALA A 111 0.64 -10.15 -8.10
N VAL A 112 1.61 -10.51 -8.95
CA VAL A 112 1.85 -11.89 -9.40
C VAL A 112 2.54 -12.71 -8.31
N ALA A 113 3.66 -12.22 -7.76
CA ALA A 113 4.46 -12.95 -6.79
C ALA A 113 3.91 -12.88 -5.37
N GLY A 114 3.20 -11.81 -5.02
CA GLY A 114 2.71 -11.56 -3.66
C GLY A 114 1.40 -12.24 -3.32
N GLY A 115 1.10 -13.39 -3.89
CA GLY A 115 -0.04 -14.20 -3.44
C GLY A 115 -1.44 -13.62 -3.64
N ILE A 116 -1.59 -12.47 -4.34
CA ILE A 116 -2.87 -11.80 -4.56
C ILE A 116 -3.67 -12.54 -5.64
N VAL A 117 -3.01 -12.89 -6.75
CA VAL A 117 -3.64 -13.63 -7.87
C VAL A 117 -3.74 -15.12 -7.56
N VAL A 118 -2.69 -15.71 -6.98
CA VAL A 118 -2.65 -17.12 -6.58
C VAL A 118 -2.38 -17.20 -5.08
N PRO A 119 -3.26 -17.79 -4.26
CA PRO A 119 -3.02 -17.92 -2.82
C PRO A 119 -1.66 -18.58 -2.54
N ALA A 120 -0.94 -18.11 -1.52
CA ALA A 120 0.36 -18.67 -1.15
C ALA A 120 0.29 -20.18 -0.85
N SER A 121 -0.86 -20.67 -0.35
CA SER A 121 -1.12 -22.10 -0.12
C SER A 121 -1.13 -22.97 -1.39
N ARG A 122 -1.25 -22.37 -2.58
CA ARG A 122 -1.19 -23.07 -3.87
C ARG A 122 0.20 -23.00 -4.53
N LEU A 123 1.16 -22.31 -3.92
CA LEU A 123 2.52 -22.21 -4.43
C LEU A 123 3.39 -23.34 -3.85
N PRO A 124 4.35 -23.89 -4.62
CA PRO A 124 5.30 -24.88 -4.09
C PRO A 124 6.18 -24.25 -3.00
N GLY A 125 6.50 -25.02 -1.96
CA GLY A 125 6.86 -24.54 -0.61
C GLY A 125 7.79 -23.32 -0.52
N ALA A 126 8.89 -23.26 -1.28
CA ALA A 126 9.79 -22.11 -1.25
C ALA A 126 9.15 -20.82 -1.78
N LEU A 127 8.34 -20.90 -2.84
CA LEU A 127 7.63 -19.75 -3.41
C LEU A 127 6.51 -19.27 -2.48
N ALA A 128 5.87 -20.17 -1.73
CA ALA A 128 4.86 -19.80 -0.73
C ALA A 128 5.45 -18.94 0.39
N HIS A 129 6.61 -19.32 0.93
CA HIS A 129 7.30 -18.54 1.96
C HIS A 129 7.77 -17.18 1.44
N LEU A 130 8.34 -17.14 0.23
CA LEU A 130 8.72 -15.88 -0.40
C LEU A 130 7.52 -14.96 -0.63
N ALA A 131 6.39 -15.50 -1.09
CA ALA A 131 5.16 -14.73 -1.27
C ALA A 131 4.69 -14.10 0.05
N LEU A 132 4.75 -14.84 1.16
CA LEU A 132 4.33 -14.34 2.48
C LEU A 132 5.28 -13.29 3.06
N LEU A 133 6.56 -13.30 2.67
CA LEU A 133 7.53 -12.27 3.05
C LEU A 133 7.36 -10.97 2.25
N LEU A 134 6.67 -11.01 1.11
CA LEU A 134 6.37 -9.81 0.33
C LEU A 134 5.21 -9.03 0.99
N PRO A 135 5.24 -7.68 0.95
CA PRO A 135 4.19 -6.86 1.55
C PRO A 135 2.80 -7.11 0.93
N SER A 136 2.74 -7.43 -0.36
CA SER A 136 1.48 -7.80 -1.04
C SER A 136 0.92 -9.15 -0.58
N GLY A 137 1.78 -10.13 -0.29
CA GLY A 137 1.35 -11.44 0.22
C GLY A 137 0.94 -11.40 1.67
N ALA A 138 1.69 -10.67 2.51
CA ALA A 138 1.29 -10.40 3.88
C ALA A 138 -0.06 -9.67 3.95
N LEU A 139 -0.30 -8.66 3.10
CA LEU A 139 -1.60 -7.99 3.00
C LEU A 139 -2.71 -8.95 2.56
N GLY A 140 -2.46 -9.76 1.53
CA GLY A 140 -3.43 -10.75 1.05
C GLY A 140 -3.82 -11.77 2.11
N GLU A 141 -2.86 -12.19 2.94
CA GLU A 141 -3.09 -13.12 4.05
C GLU A 141 -3.83 -12.46 5.21
N CYS A 142 -3.51 -11.21 5.54
CA CYS A 142 -4.28 -10.42 6.51
C CYS A 142 -5.76 -10.29 6.10
N LEU A 143 -6.02 -9.97 4.83
CA LEU A 143 -7.39 -9.82 4.34
C LEU A 143 -8.15 -11.15 4.30
N ARG A 144 -7.51 -12.24 3.87
CA ARG A 144 -8.12 -13.58 3.91
C ARG A 144 -8.39 -14.05 5.33
N GLY A 145 -7.40 -13.92 6.22
CA GLY A 145 -7.57 -14.24 7.65
C GLY A 145 -8.72 -13.46 8.28
N ALA A 146 -8.79 -12.15 8.02
CA ALA A 146 -9.80 -11.28 8.58
C ALA A 146 -11.19 -11.61 8.03
N LEU A 147 -11.34 -11.67 6.70
CA LEU A 147 -12.65 -11.80 6.07
C LEU A 147 -13.23 -13.22 6.10
N MET A 148 -12.38 -14.26 6.12
CA MET A 148 -12.83 -15.65 6.16
C MET A 148 -12.85 -16.22 7.59
N HIS A 149 -11.91 -15.84 8.44
CA HIS A 149 -11.73 -16.46 9.76
C HIS A 149 -11.90 -15.47 10.92
N GLY A 150 -12.09 -14.17 10.65
CA GLY A 150 -12.17 -13.15 11.70
C GLY A 150 -10.86 -12.93 12.47
N THR A 151 -9.72 -13.41 11.94
CA THR A 151 -8.42 -13.38 12.63
C THR A 151 -7.40 -12.54 11.87
N LEU A 152 -6.41 -12.01 12.59
CA LEU A 152 -5.29 -11.26 12.01
C LEU A 152 -4.02 -12.10 12.19
N PRO A 153 -3.48 -12.69 11.11
CA PRO A 153 -2.24 -13.47 11.19
C PRO A 153 -1.08 -12.60 11.66
N ILE A 154 -0.56 -12.89 12.86
CA ILE A 154 0.50 -12.08 13.50
C ILE A 154 1.76 -12.00 12.65
N ALA A 155 2.14 -13.11 11.99
CA ALA A 155 3.29 -13.14 11.08
C ALA A 155 3.16 -12.10 9.96
N SER A 156 1.99 -12.02 9.32
CA SER A 156 1.72 -11.06 8.25
C SER A 156 1.71 -9.61 8.75
N VAL A 157 1.21 -9.37 9.97
CA VAL A 157 1.29 -8.06 10.63
C VAL A 157 2.74 -7.65 10.83
N ILE A 158 3.57 -8.53 11.38
CA ILE A 158 5.00 -8.26 11.61
C ILE A 158 5.70 -7.93 10.29
N VAL A 159 5.42 -8.70 9.22
CA VAL A 159 6.00 -8.44 7.88
C VAL A 159 5.59 -7.07 7.36
N LEU A 160 4.30 -6.69 7.46
CA LEU A 160 3.83 -5.37 7.01
C LEU A 160 4.45 -4.24 7.84
N VAL A 161 4.54 -4.39 9.16
CA VAL A 161 5.17 -3.39 10.04
C VAL A 161 6.66 -3.26 9.71
N ALA A 162 7.38 -4.37 9.51
CA ALA A 162 8.78 -4.37 9.15
C ALA A 162 9.04 -3.67 7.81
N TRP A 163 8.24 -3.96 6.78
CA TRP A 163 8.34 -3.28 5.49
C TRP A 163 7.97 -1.80 5.58
N THR A 164 6.92 -1.46 6.32
CA THR A 164 6.54 -0.07 6.56
C THR A 164 7.69 0.71 7.20
N ALA A 165 8.31 0.15 8.25
CA ALA A 165 9.44 0.75 8.92
C ALA A 165 10.66 0.88 7.99
N ALA A 166 10.99 -0.18 7.24
CA ALA A 166 12.12 -0.16 6.30
C ALA A 166 11.94 0.88 5.19
N PHE A 167 10.77 0.95 4.57
CA PHE A 167 10.48 1.92 3.52
C PHE A 167 10.35 3.34 4.06
N ALA A 168 9.72 3.54 5.21
CA ALA A 168 9.59 4.86 5.83
C ALA A 168 10.96 5.40 6.26
N TRP A 169 11.81 4.55 6.82
CA TRP A 169 13.19 4.89 7.15
C TRP A 169 14.01 5.23 5.90
N GLY A 170 13.90 4.39 4.86
CA GLY A 170 14.54 4.64 3.56
C GLY A 170 14.07 5.97 2.95
N ALA A 171 12.77 6.23 2.97
CA ALA A 171 12.21 7.50 2.51
C ALA A 171 12.78 8.66 3.33
N GLY A 172 12.75 8.61 4.66
CA GLY A 172 13.30 9.67 5.51
C GLY A 172 14.79 9.97 5.26
N ARG A 173 15.59 8.95 4.94
CA ARG A 173 17.04 9.07 4.69
C ARG A 173 17.38 9.50 3.26
N LEU A 174 16.68 8.96 2.26
CA LEU A 174 17.03 9.08 0.85
C LEU A 174 16.18 10.11 0.09
N PHE A 175 15.14 10.67 0.72
CA PHE A 175 14.25 11.62 0.05
C PHE A 175 14.98 12.93 -0.25
N ARG A 176 15.28 13.12 -1.54
CA ARG A 176 15.87 14.35 -2.04
C ARG A 176 14.73 15.30 -2.40
N TRP A 177 14.63 16.39 -1.63
CA TRP A 177 13.63 17.46 -1.81
C TRP A 177 13.89 18.36 -3.04
N GLN A 178 15.00 18.12 -3.76
CA GLN A 178 15.37 18.90 -4.95
C GLN A 178 14.65 18.42 -6.20
#